data_AF-A0A6C0JZA7-F1
#
_entry.id   AF-A0A6C0JZA7-F1
#
_cell.length_a   1.000
_cell.length_b   1.000
_cell.length_c   1.000
_cell.angle_alpha   90.00
_cell.angle_beta   90.00
_cell.angle_gamma   90.00
#
_symmetry.space_group_name_H-M   'P 1'
#
loop_
_entity.id
_entity.type
_entity.pdbx_description
1 polymer ?
#
loop_
_entity_poly.entity_id
_entity_poly.type
_entity_poly.pdbx_seq_one_letter_code
_entity_poly.pdbx_strand_id
1 'polypeptide(L)'
;MPATITKAFIPRILGNVTISHIRDAFAAKQIGKVKNIDMHRRKNDKNNHYSFAFIDIVLYDTKEATDLCEDILDKGSSKVFYDKKNYWEVKAFLPRSERASATKDPEPEPEMVTQVKEYENIHNMSTESHLVTSDLAWLRMSMHSQLLHAHHIREIEKKTCGNCGDASKPDCARFIFWKNYSFCSDRCQWELESDIRKSWRQSQEPILPEIQFHMDESATSKLIEIFQRINDEAAAEMQSIRSLCYELIKRPSVFTKEDHEEMTRDYEALEKEIIA
;
A
#
# COMPACT_ATOMS: atom_id res chain seq x y z
N MET A 1 -38.51 -10.29 -1.28
CA MET A 1 -37.52 -10.25 -2.38
C MET A 1 -36.34 -11.09 -1.95
N PRO A 2 -35.82 -12.00 -2.79
CA PRO A 2 -34.66 -12.82 -2.42
C PRO A 2 -33.48 -11.89 -2.10
N ALA A 3 -32.66 -12.28 -1.13
CA ALA A 3 -31.47 -11.52 -0.75
C ALA A 3 -30.54 -11.43 -1.96
N THR A 4 -30.20 -10.21 -2.40
CA THR A 4 -29.39 -9.98 -3.58
C THR A 4 -27.95 -9.66 -3.19
N ILE A 5 -27.04 -10.55 -3.56
CA ILE A 5 -25.61 -10.33 -3.38
C ILE A 5 -25.12 -9.42 -4.50
N THR A 6 -24.85 -8.16 -4.15
CA THR A 6 -24.30 -7.17 -5.09
C THR A 6 -22.79 -7.00 -4.96
N LYS A 7 -22.21 -7.47 -3.83
CA LYS A 7 -20.79 -7.43 -3.54
C LYS A 7 -20.27 -8.81 -3.17
N ALA A 8 -19.20 -9.24 -3.81
CA ALA A 8 -18.60 -10.54 -3.59
C ALA A 8 -17.08 -10.46 -3.44
N PHE A 9 -16.50 -11.54 -2.92
CA PHE A 9 -15.09 -11.69 -2.65
C PHE A 9 -14.57 -12.98 -3.28
N ILE A 10 -13.46 -12.89 -4.02
CA ILE A 10 -12.71 -14.03 -4.55
C ILE A 10 -11.41 -14.16 -3.76
N PRO A 11 -11.30 -15.14 -2.83
CA PRO A 11 -10.16 -15.22 -1.91
C PRO A 11 -8.85 -15.58 -2.58
N ARG A 12 -8.92 -16.35 -3.68
CA ARG A 12 -7.72 -16.89 -4.34
C ARG A 12 -7.89 -16.90 -5.84
N ILE A 13 -7.02 -16.16 -6.49
CA ILE A 13 -6.90 -16.00 -7.93
C ILE A 13 -5.46 -16.34 -8.31
N LEU A 14 -5.29 -17.23 -9.29
CA LEU A 14 -3.97 -17.62 -9.79
C LEU A 14 -3.34 -16.48 -10.58
N GLY A 15 -2.01 -16.35 -10.53
CA GLY A 15 -1.30 -15.15 -10.97
C GLY A 15 -1.42 -14.79 -12.46
N ASN A 16 -1.87 -15.72 -13.30
CA ASN A 16 -2.10 -15.50 -14.73
C ASN A 16 -3.49 -14.94 -15.06
N VAL A 17 -4.39 -14.82 -14.07
CA VAL A 17 -5.74 -14.29 -14.27
C VAL A 17 -5.71 -12.76 -14.26
N THR A 18 -6.37 -12.17 -15.25
CA THR A 18 -6.51 -10.71 -15.40
C THR A 18 -7.92 -10.28 -14.98
N ILE A 19 -8.10 -8.98 -14.81
CA ILE A 19 -9.43 -8.38 -14.52
C ILE A 19 -10.44 -8.72 -15.63
N SER A 20 -10.01 -8.74 -16.91
CA SER A 20 -10.89 -9.12 -18.03
C SER A 20 -11.37 -10.56 -17.92
N HIS A 21 -10.49 -11.51 -17.58
CA HIS A 21 -10.87 -12.90 -17.39
C HIS A 21 -12.01 -13.07 -16.35
N ILE A 22 -11.98 -12.30 -15.26
CA ILE A 22 -13.04 -12.34 -14.24
C ILE A 22 -14.35 -11.80 -14.84
N ARG A 23 -14.32 -10.65 -15.52
CA ARG A 23 -15.53 -10.08 -16.16
C ARG A 23 -16.14 -11.05 -17.17
N ASP A 24 -15.31 -11.62 -18.02
CA ASP A 24 -15.72 -12.50 -19.10
C ASP A 24 -16.30 -13.81 -18.56
N ALA A 25 -15.72 -14.37 -17.49
CA ALA A 25 -16.23 -15.58 -16.86
C ALA A 25 -17.62 -15.39 -16.25
N PHE A 26 -17.85 -14.31 -15.50
CA PHE A 26 -19.16 -14.02 -14.92
C PHE A 26 -20.24 -13.77 -15.99
N ALA A 27 -19.88 -13.06 -17.07
CA ALA A 27 -20.77 -12.84 -18.20
C ALA A 27 -21.06 -14.13 -18.98
N ALA A 28 -20.03 -14.92 -19.29
CA ALA A 28 -20.14 -16.17 -20.05
C ALA A 28 -20.95 -17.24 -19.30
N LYS A 29 -20.93 -17.23 -17.96
CA LYS A 29 -21.75 -18.09 -17.11
C LYS A 29 -23.16 -17.56 -16.85
N GLN A 30 -23.56 -16.48 -17.51
CA GLN A 30 -24.89 -15.87 -17.34
C GLN A 30 -25.18 -15.45 -15.89
N ILE A 31 -24.14 -15.21 -15.08
CA ILE A 31 -24.30 -14.82 -13.66
C ILE A 31 -24.59 -13.32 -13.55
N GLY A 32 -23.84 -12.50 -14.28
CA GLY A 32 -24.00 -11.07 -14.18
C GLY A 32 -22.88 -10.26 -14.83
N LYS A 33 -23.05 -8.94 -14.82
CA LYS A 33 -22.07 -7.96 -15.27
C LYS A 33 -21.28 -7.43 -14.08
N VAL A 34 -19.98 -7.70 -14.06
CA VAL A 34 -19.07 -7.17 -13.02
C VAL A 34 -18.71 -5.72 -13.34
N LYS A 35 -19.13 -4.79 -12.47
CA LYS A 35 -18.89 -3.34 -12.62
C LYS A 35 -17.49 -2.96 -12.15
N ASN A 36 -17.20 -3.22 -10.87
CA ASN A 36 -15.94 -2.87 -10.23
C ASN A 36 -15.20 -4.13 -9.80
N ILE A 37 -13.87 -4.10 -9.93
CA ILE A 37 -12.97 -5.16 -9.48
C ILE A 37 -11.80 -4.47 -8.80
N ASP A 38 -11.66 -4.71 -7.50
CA ASP A 38 -10.53 -4.28 -6.68
C ASP A 38 -9.66 -5.50 -6.37
N MET A 39 -8.60 -5.68 -7.17
CA MET A 39 -7.74 -6.87 -7.15
C MET A 39 -6.38 -6.56 -6.53
N HIS A 40 -6.01 -7.34 -5.53
CA HIS A 40 -4.78 -7.17 -4.74
C HIS A 40 -3.89 -8.40 -4.86
N ARG A 41 -2.57 -8.20 -4.82
CA ARG A 41 -1.57 -9.27 -4.83
C ARG A 41 -1.03 -9.51 -3.42
N ARG A 42 -0.86 -10.78 -3.05
CA ARG A 42 -0.22 -11.22 -1.80
C ARG A 42 0.76 -12.34 -2.06
N LYS A 43 1.64 -12.56 -1.09
CA LYS A 43 2.48 -13.75 -0.96
C LYS A 43 1.94 -14.60 0.17
N ASN A 44 1.96 -15.91 0.01
CA ASN A 44 1.71 -16.82 1.13
C ASN A 44 3.01 -17.16 1.85
N ASP A 45 2.92 -17.92 2.94
CA ASP A 45 4.05 -18.35 3.78
C ASP A 45 5.11 -19.14 2.99
N LYS A 46 4.72 -19.75 1.86
CA LYS A 46 5.61 -20.45 0.93
C LYS A 46 6.21 -19.53 -0.14
N ASN A 47 6.13 -18.21 0.03
CA ASN A 47 6.56 -17.18 -0.91
C ASN A 47 5.92 -17.29 -2.32
N ASN A 48 4.80 -18.00 -2.45
CA ASN A 48 4.05 -18.08 -3.70
C ASN A 48 3.11 -16.89 -3.82
N HIS A 49 3.11 -16.26 -4.99
CA HIS A 49 2.22 -15.17 -5.30
C HIS A 49 0.80 -15.67 -5.59
N TYR A 50 -0.19 -15.00 -5.00
CA TYR A 50 -1.59 -15.15 -5.35
C TYR A 50 -2.26 -13.79 -5.35
N SER A 51 -3.39 -13.67 -6.05
CA SER A 51 -4.24 -12.49 -6.00
C SER A 51 -5.54 -12.81 -5.28
N PHE A 52 -6.20 -11.78 -4.76
CA PHE A 52 -7.59 -11.84 -4.30
C PHE A 52 -8.33 -10.62 -4.85
N ALA A 53 -9.64 -10.68 -4.96
CA ALA A 53 -10.41 -9.55 -5.49
C ALA A 53 -11.74 -9.34 -4.75
N PHE A 54 -12.11 -8.07 -4.60
CA PHE A 54 -13.47 -7.65 -4.26
C PHE A 54 -14.17 -7.21 -5.53
N ILE A 55 -15.42 -7.65 -5.72
CA ILE A 55 -16.15 -7.40 -6.96
C ILE A 55 -17.56 -6.89 -6.68
N ASP A 56 -17.97 -5.89 -7.45
CA ASP A 56 -19.35 -5.41 -7.50
C ASP A 56 -20.04 -6.01 -8.72
N ILE A 57 -21.11 -6.78 -8.50
CA ILE A 57 -21.80 -7.55 -9.54
C ILE A 57 -23.23 -7.03 -9.70
N VAL A 58 -23.63 -6.78 -10.95
CA VAL A 58 -25.04 -6.65 -11.31
C VAL A 58 -25.49 -8.01 -11.86
N LEU A 59 -26.27 -8.73 -11.05
CA LEU A 59 -26.77 -10.05 -11.39
C LEU A 59 -27.75 -9.98 -12.56
N TYR A 60 -27.76 -11.03 -13.39
CA TYR A 60 -28.78 -11.22 -14.42
C TYR A 60 -30.00 -11.95 -13.84
N ASP A 61 -31.12 -11.88 -14.54
CA ASP A 61 -32.33 -12.66 -14.22
C ASP A 61 -32.21 -14.06 -14.83
N THR A 62 -31.35 -14.88 -14.22
CA THR A 62 -30.99 -16.22 -14.69
C THR A 62 -30.94 -17.20 -13.53
N LYS A 63 -31.07 -18.48 -13.86
CA LYS A 63 -30.97 -19.54 -12.87
C LYS A 63 -29.58 -19.56 -12.24
N GLU A 64 -28.53 -19.38 -13.03
CA GLU A 64 -27.14 -19.41 -12.58
C GLU A 64 -26.82 -18.29 -11.57
N ALA A 65 -27.41 -17.10 -11.76
CA ALA A 65 -27.28 -16.00 -10.81
C ALA A 65 -28.01 -16.28 -9.49
N THR A 66 -29.17 -16.95 -9.57
CA THR A 66 -29.97 -17.36 -8.41
C THR A 66 -29.25 -18.45 -7.63
N ASP A 67 -28.78 -19.50 -8.32
CA ASP A 67 -28.02 -20.62 -7.74
C ASP A 67 -26.74 -20.10 -7.03
N LEU A 68 -26.05 -19.10 -7.62
CA LEU A 68 -24.89 -18.46 -6.96
C LEU A 68 -25.28 -17.82 -5.62
N CYS A 69 -26.39 -17.07 -5.59
CA CYS A 69 -26.84 -16.38 -4.38
C CYS A 69 -27.25 -17.37 -3.29
N GLU A 70 -28.03 -18.38 -3.66
CA GLU A 70 -28.46 -19.45 -2.75
C GLU A 70 -27.25 -20.22 -2.19
N ASP A 71 -26.31 -20.63 -3.04
CA ASP A 71 -25.10 -21.30 -2.60
C ASP A 71 -24.27 -20.46 -1.61
N ILE A 72 -24.12 -19.15 -1.87
CA ILE A 72 -23.38 -18.28 -0.96
C ILE A 72 -24.13 -18.09 0.36
N LEU A 73 -25.45 -17.98 0.34
CA LEU A 73 -26.26 -17.84 1.56
C LEU A 73 -26.26 -19.13 2.39
N ASP A 74 -26.40 -20.28 1.76
CA ASP A 74 -26.53 -21.57 2.43
C ASP A 74 -25.18 -22.16 2.86
N LYS A 75 -24.16 -22.07 1.99
CA LYS A 75 -22.85 -22.72 2.18
C LYS A 75 -21.74 -21.71 2.52
N GLY A 76 -22.02 -20.41 2.48
CA GLY A 76 -21.04 -19.34 2.66
C GLY A 76 -20.16 -19.08 1.42
N SER A 77 -20.26 -19.91 0.37
CA SER A 77 -19.49 -19.78 -0.86
C SER A 77 -20.14 -20.53 -2.03
N SER A 78 -19.88 -20.06 -3.25
CA SER A 78 -20.25 -20.76 -4.49
C SER A 78 -19.06 -20.88 -5.45
N LYS A 79 -19.12 -21.83 -6.38
CA LYS A 79 -18.06 -22.10 -7.36
C LYS A 79 -18.41 -21.49 -8.71
N VAL A 80 -17.57 -20.58 -9.19
CA VAL A 80 -17.70 -19.98 -10.52
C VAL A 80 -16.62 -20.54 -11.44
N PHE A 81 -17.04 -21.40 -12.38
CA PHE A 81 -16.15 -22.02 -13.35
C PHE A 81 -15.81 -21.05 -14.48
N TYR A 82 -14.53 -20.77 -14.71
CA TYR A 82 -14.08 -19.94 -15.84
C TYR A 82 -13.60 -20.77 -17.03
N ASP A 83 -13.36 -22.07 -16.83
CA ASP A 83 -13.16 -23.04 -17.91
C ASP A 83 -13.79 -24.41 -17.54
N LYS A 84 -13.43 -25.48 -18.27
CA LYS A 84 -14.00 -26.83 -18.06
C LYS A 84 -13.58 -27.50 -16.75
N LYS A 85 -12.46 -27.09 -16.15
CA LYS A 85 -11.84 -27.78 -15.00
C LYS A 85 -11.55 -26.86 -13.82
N ASN A 86 -11.39 -25.56 -14.09
CA ASN A 86 -10.96 -24.58 -13.12
C ASN A 86 -12.14 -23.67 -12.73
N TYR A 87 -12.16 -23.32 -11.44
CA TYR A 87 -13.17 -22.46 -10.85
C TYR A 87 -12.54 -21.55 -9.80
N TRP A 88 -13.25 -20.46 -9.52
CA TRP A 88 -13.00 -19.65 -8.33
C TRP A 88 -14.05 -19.94 -7.28
N GLU A 89 -13.63 -19.91 -6.02
CA GLU A 89 -14.55 -19.85 -4.89
C GLU A 89 -14.95 -18.38 -4.68
N VAL A 90 -16.25 -18.11 -4.69
CA VAL A 90 -16.83 -16.78 -4.55
C VAL A 90 -17.63 -16.74 -3.25
N LYS A 91 -17.39 -15.71 -2.43
CA LYS A 91 -18.03 -15.51 -1.12
C LYS A 91 -18.79 -14.21 -1.09
N ALA A 92 -19.77 -14.09 -0.19
CA ALA A 92 -20.36 -12.80 0.13
C ALA A 92 -19.27 -11.85 0.63
N PHE A 93 -19.30 -10.61 0.18
CA PHE A 93 -18.44 -9.58 0.77
C PHE A 93 -18.98 -9.22 2.15
N LEU A 94 -18.20 -9.51 3.19
CA LEU A 94 -18.45 -9.05 4.55
C LEU A 94 -17.49 -7.87 4.85
N PRO A 95 -18.03 -6.65 5.07
CA PRO A 95 -17.26 -5.52 5.57
C PRO A 95 -16.48 -5.90 6.82
N ARG A 96 -15.28 -5.33 7.02
CA ARG A 96 -14.45 -5.65 8.19
C ARG A 96 -15.17 -5.41 9.52
N SER A 97 -16.07 -4.41 9.56
CA SER A 97 -16.92 -4.10 10.72
C SER A 97 -17.98 -5.17 11.03
N GLU A 98 -18.36 -5.98 10.05
CA GLU A 98 -19.42 -7.01 10.16
C GLU A 98 -18.86 -8.42 10.22
N ARG A 99 -17.56 -8.59 9.95
CA ARG A 99 -16.86 -9.82 10.33
C ARG A 99 -16.85 -9.81 11.84
N ALA A 100 -17.79 -10.53 12.46
CA ALA A 100 -17.78 -10.77 13.89
C ALA A 100 -16.32 -11.03 14.27
N SER A 101 -15.78 -10.20 15.17
CA SER A 101 -14.55 -10.55 15.85
C SER A 101 -14.84 -11.93 16.41
N ALA A 102 -14.29 -12.95 15.77
CA ALA A 102 -14.21 -14.27 16.34
C ALA A 102 -13.29 -14.10 17.55
N THR A 103 -13.87 -13.54 18.61
CA THR A 103 -13.54 -13.85 19.97
C THR A 103 -13.53 -15.36 19.95
N LYS A 104 -12.33 -15.92 19.88
CA LYS A 104 -12.12 -17.31 20.24
C LYS A 104 -12.87 -17.45 21.55
N ASP A 105 -13.91 -18.29 21.58
CA ASP A 105 -14.40 -18.77 22.86
C ASP A 105 -13.16 -19.19 23.64
N PRO A 106 -12.94 -18.66 24.86
CA PRO A 106 -11.76 -19.02 25.62
C PRO A 106 -11.76 -20.54 25.77
N GLU A 107 -10.82 -21.18 25.07
CA GLU A 107 -10.42 -22.54 25.31
C GLU A 107 -10.16 -22.64 26.83
N PRO A 108 -10.80 -23.57 27.56
CA PRO A 108 -10.70 -23.60 29.01
C PRO A 108 -9.22 -23.72 29.40
N GLU A 109 -8.70 -22.65 30.00
CA GLU A 109 -7.32 -22.58 30.44
C GLU A 109 -7.03 -23.78 31.36
N PRO A 110 -5.96 -24.57 31.10
CA PRO A 110 -5.49 -25.54 32.08
C PRO A 110 -5.11 -24.79 33.36
N GLU A 111 -5.66 -25.25 34.48
CA GLU A 111 -5.49 -24.69 35.82
C GLU A 111 -4.03 -24.27 36.09
N MET A 112 -3.83 -22.96 36.26
CA MET A 112 -2.54 -22.38 36.64
C MET A 112 -2.14 -22.84 38.05
N VAL A 113 -1.15 -23.72 38.12
CA VAL A 113 -0.38 -23.99 39.34
C VAL A 113 0.48 -22.77 39.65
N THR A 114 0.23 -22.21 40.82
CA THR A 114 0.88 -21.05 41.42
C THR A 114 2.39 -21.29 41.61
N GLN A 115 3.24 -20.47 40.99
CA GLN A 115 4.57 -20.15 41.55
C GLN A 115 4.89 -18.66 41.34
N VAL A 116 4.80 -17.95 42.46
CA VAL A 116 5.33 -16.60 42.66
C VAL A 116 6.81 -16.76 43.02
N LYS A 117 7.71 -16.12 42.25
CA LYS A 117 8.79 -15.22 42.72
C LYS A 117 9.86 -14.99 41.65
N GLU A 118 10.45 -13.80 41.74
CA GLU A 118 11.58 -13.25 40.99
C GLU A 118 11.24 -12.74 39.59
N TYR A 119 11.18 -11.40 39.45
CA TYR A 119 11.91 -10.62 38.44
C TYR A 119 11.71 -9.11 38.74
N GLU A 120 12.32 -8.63 39.83
CA GLU A 120 12.66 -7.21 39.98
C GLU A 120 14.12 -7.04 39.55
N ASN A 121 14.41 -7.00 38.23
CA ASN A 121 15.73 -6.54 37.78
C ASN A 121 15.86 -6.18 36.28
N ILE A 122 14.85 -5.58 35.65
CA ILE A 122 15.01 -4.93 34.33
C ILE A 122 14.23 -3.61 34.30
N HIS A 123 14.68 -2.65 35.10
CA HIS A 123 14.24 -1.26 34.97
C HIS A 123 15.43 -0.32 35.20
N ASN A 124 16.43 -0.41 34.32
CA ASN A 124 17.52 0.57 34.18
C ASN A 124 18.40 0.26 32.94
N MET A 125 17.83 0.25 31.72
CA MET A 125 18.60 0.39 30.46
C MET A 125 17.67 0.86 29.32
N SER A 126 17.06 2.03 29.47
CA SER A 126 16.42 2.73 28.33
C SER A 126 16.42 4.23 28.60
N THR A 127 17.58 4.85 28.38
CA THR A 127 17.73 6.31 28.35
C THR A 127 19.02 6.64 27.62
N GLU A 128 19.21 6.10 26.42
CA GLU A 128 20.24 6.57 25.46
C GLU A 128 20.08 5.82 24.12
N SER A 129 19.13 6.27 23.30
CA SER A 129 19.13 5.96 21.87
C SER A 129 18.48 7.10 21.11
N HIS A 130 19.33 8.10 20.88
CA HIS A 130 19.38 8.97 19.72
C HIS A 130 18.05 9.37 19.06
N LEU A 131 17.70 10.63 19.30
CA LEU A 131 17.20 11.58 18.31
C LEU A 131 17.84 11.34 16.92
N VAL A 132 17.24 10.47 16.13
CA VAL A 132 17.39 10.51 14.67
C VAL A 132 16.61 11.73 14.23
N THR A 133 17.33 12.78 13.87
CA THR A 133 16.80 14.11 13.60
C THR A 133 15.72 14.06 12.51
N SER A 134 14.68 14.88 12.67
CA SER A 134 13.59 15.07 11.69
C SER A 134 14.08 15.28 10.26
N ASP A 135 15.28 15.82 10.12
CA ASP A 135 15.90 16.16 8.84
C ASP A 135 16.27 14.92 8.02
N LEU A 136 16.69 13.83 8.68
CA LEU A 136 17.05 12.59 7.98
C LEU A 136 15.79 11.85 7.50
N ALA A 137 14.71 11.94 8.27
CA ALA A 137 13.40 11.43 7.88
C ALA A 137 12.81 12.24 6.71
N TRP A 138 12.88 13.56 6.79
CA TRP A 138 12.44 14.46 5.71
C TRP A 138 13.25 14.25 4.42
N LEU A 139 14.57 14.09 4.53
CA LEU A 139 15.45 13.79 3.40
C LEU A 139 15.05 12.48 2.70
N ARG A 140 14.79 11.42 3.47
CA ARG A 140 14.33 10.14 2.94
C ARG A 140 12.98 10.25 2.23
N MET A 141 12.04 11.01 2.80
CA MET A 141 10.73 11.23 2.19
C MET A 141 10.82 12.05 0.89
N SER A 142 11.65 13.09 0.87
CA SER A 142 11.86 13.92 -0.32
C SER A 142 12.47 13.11 -1.48
N MET A 143 13.51 12.33 -1.19
CA MET A 143 14.10 11.41 -2.17
C MET A 143 13.08 10.39 -2.67
N HIS A 144 12.30 9.77 -1.77
CA HIS A 144 11.25 8.82 -2.13
C HIS A 144 10.22 9.41 -3.11
N SER A 145 9.78 10.65 -2.87
CA SER A 145 8.82 11.35 -3.71
C SER A 145 9.37 11.65 -5.11
N GLN A 146 10.63 12.10 -5.21
CA GLN A 146 11.27 12.37 -6.51
C GLN A 146 11.41 11.09 -7.35
N LEU A 147 11.69 9.96 -6.70
CA LEU A 147 11.82 8.67 -7.36
C LEU A 147 10.48 8.12 -7.87
N LEU A 148 9.40 8.29 -7.09
CA LEU A 148 8.05 7.97 -7.55
C LEU A 148 7.68 8.79 -8.78
N HIS A 149 7.99 10.09 -8.77
CA HIS A 149 7.71 10.98 -9.88
C HIS A 149 8.49 10.57 -11.14
N ALA A 150 9.79 10.28 -11.02
CA ALA A 150 10.61 9.84 -12.14
C ALA A 150 10.17 8.48 -12.70
N HIS A 151 9.78 7.52 -11.84
CA HIS A 151 9.20 6.25 -12.26
C HIS A 151 7.90 6.46 -13.04
N HIS A 152 7.00 7.32 -12.53
CA HIS A 152 5.73 7.62 -13.19
C HIS A 152 5.92 8.25 -14.58
N ILE A 153 6.87 9.18 -14.73
CA ILE A 153 7.22 9.76 -16.03
C ILE A 153 7.72 8.67 -17.00
N ARG A 154 8.59 7.76 -16.55
CA ARG A 154 9.10 6.68 -17.42
C ARG A 154 8.00 5.75 -17.91
N GLU A 155 7.06 5.38 -17.03
CA GLU A 155 5.88 4.58 -17.37
C GLU A 155 5.01 5.28 -18.43
N ILE A 156 4.76 6.59 -18.25
CA ILE A 156 3.98 7.39 -19.21
C ILE A 156 4.68 7.46 -20.57
N GLU A 157 5.99 7.74 -20.57
CA GLU A 157 6.75 7.95 -21.80
C GLU A 157 7.18 6.63 -22.48
N LYS A 158 6.90 5.46 -21.87
CA LYS A 158 7.36 4.13 -22.31
C LYS A 158 8.86 4.10 -22.64
N LYS A 159 9.65 4.94 -21.96
CA LYS A 159 11.08 5.05 -22.23
C LYS A 159 11.77 3.83 -21.64
N THR A 160 12.35 3.00 -22.50
CA THR A 160 13.26 1.94 -22.09
C THR A 160 14.51 2.57 -21.47
N CYS A 161 15.12 1.89 -20.50
CA CYS A 161 16.34 2.42 -19.91
C CYS A 161 17.47 2.38 -20.95
N GLY A 162 17.89 3.56 -21.42
CA GLY A 162 18.92 3.68 -22.46
C GLY A 162 20.28 3.08 -22.12
N ASN A 163 20.54 2.78 -20.84
CA ASN A 163 21.81 2.20 -20.40
C ASN A 163 21.80 0.66 -20.31
N CYS A 164 20.63 0.02 -20.12
CA CYS A 164 20.54 -1.44 -19.94
C CYS A 164 19.64 -2.16 -20.95
N GLY A 165 18.85 -1.43 -21.76
CA GLY A 165 17.95 -2.04 -22.75
C GLY A 165 16.99 -3.07 -22.16
N ASP A 166 16.56 -2.87 -20.91
CA ASP A 166 15.71 -3.76 -20.11
C ASP A 166 16.30 -5.15 -19.79
N ALA A 167 17.60 -5.36 -20.01
CA ALA A 167 18.29 -6.58 -19.60
C ALA A 167 18.63 -6.57 -18.10
N SER A 168 17.61 -6.53 -17.24
CA SER A 168 17.83 -6.69 -15.80
C SER A 168 18.11 -8.16 -15.45
N LYS A 169 19.29 -8.44 -14.88
CA LYS A 169 19.55 -9.73 -14.23
C LYS A 169 18.91 -9.73 -12.83
N PRO A 170 18.22 -10.82 -12.41
CA PRO A 170 17.50 -10.88 -11.14
C PRO A 170 18.34 -10.65 -9.87
N ASP A 171 19.66 -10.78 -9.97
CA ASP A 171 20.55 -10.88 -8.81
C ASP A 171 21.02 -9.53 -8.25
N CYS A 172 20.69 -8.41 -8.89
CA CYS A 172 21.25 -7.07 -8.58
C CYS A 172 20.38 -6.19 -7.67
N ALA A 173 19.37 -6.73 -6.96
CA ALA A 173 18.49 -5.92 -6.10
C ALA A 173 18.83 -6.07 -4.60
N ARG A 174 19.95 -5.48 -4.15
CA ARG A 174 20.43 -5.64 -2.75
C ARG A 174 19.94 -4.58 -1.75
N PHE A 175 19.23 -3.52 -2.16
CA PHE A 175 18.75 -2.48 -1.24
C PHE A 175 17.21 -2.37 -1.20
N ILE A 176 16.65 -2.50 0.01
CA ILE A 176 15.21 -2.56 0.31
C ILE A 176 14.43 -1.36 -0.25
N PHE A 177 15.01 -0.16 -0.21
CA PHE A 177 14.33 1.07 -0.61
C PHE A 177 14.03 1.13 -2.13
N TRP A 178 14.76 0.37 -2.94
CA TRP A 178 14.80 0.52 -4.40
C TRP A 178 14.13 -0.63 -5.15
N LYS A 179 13.83 -1.72 -4.45
CA LYS A 179 13.16 -2.92 -4.99
C LYS A 179 11.75 -2.64 -5.53
N ASN A 180 11.11 -1.57 -5.07
CA ASN A 180 9.76 -1.16 -5.48
C ASN A 180 9.72 -0.30 -6.75
N TYR A 181 10.87 0.12 -7.29
CA TYR A 181 10.96 1.10 -8.37
C TYR A 181 11.50 0.54 -9.69
N SER A 182 11.61 -0.79 -9.82
CA SER A 182 11.91 -1.48 -11.08
C SER A 182 13.18 -0.98 -11.80
N PHE A 183 14.24 -0.63 -11.08
CA PHE A 183 15.52 -0.28 -11.69
C PHE A 183 16.27 -1.53 -12.17
N CYS A 184 16.81 -1.48 -13.39
CA CYS A 184 17.32 -2.67 -14.08
C CYS A 184 18.71 -3.18 -13.64
N SER A 185 19.47 -2.47 -12.79
CA SER A 185 20.75 -2.93 -12.22
C SER A 185 21.35 -1.95 -11.20
N ASP A 186 22.35 -2.41 -10.43
CA ASP A 186 23.19 -1.60 -9.53
C ASP A 186 23.83 -0.39 -10.24
N ARG A 187 24.18 -0.53 -11.53
CA ARG A 187 24.78 0.55 -12.33
C ARG A 187 23.78 1.65 -12.67
N CYS A 188 22.57 1.27 -13.08
CA CYS A 188 21.50 2.24 -13.35
C CYS A 188 21.00 2.91 -12.06
N GLN A 189 21.05 2.19 -10.94
CA GLN A 189 20.79 2.72 -9.62
C GLN A 189 21.86 3.75 -9.22
N TRP A 190 23.13 3.43 -9.41
CA TRP A 190 24.25 4.34 -9.08
C TRP A 190 24.27 5.59 -9.97
N GLU A 191 24.04 5.46 -11.27
CA GLU A 191 24.02 6.61 -12.19
C GLU A 191 22.85 7.56 -11.87
N LEU A 192 21.64 7.03 -11.62
CA LEU A 192 20.50 7.86 -11.23
C LEU A 192 20.69 8.50 -9.85
N GLU A 193 21.23 7.74 -8.89
CA GLU A 193 21.56 8.29 -7.57
C GLU A 193 22.64 9.37 -7.68
N SER A 194 23.66 9.15 -8.52
CA SER A 194 24.70 10.13 -8.82
C SER A 194 24.11 11.39 -9.47
N ASP A 195 23.19 11.24 -10.42
CA ASP A 195 22.52 12.35 -11.09
C ASP A 195 21.60 13.14 -10.15
N ILE A 196 20.84 12.45 -9.29
CA ILE A 196 20.02 13.08 -8.24
C ILE A 196 20.92 13.84 -7.26
N ARG A 197 22.00 13.22 -6.78
CA ARG A 197 22.97 13.87 -5.88
C ARG A 197 23.70 15.02 -6.56
N LYS A 198 23.94 14.96 -7.87
CA LYS A 198 24.58 16.03 -8.65
C LYS A 198 23.62 17.19 -8.87
N SER A 199 22.38 16.92 -9.28
CA SER A 199 21.33 17.94 -9.43
C SER A 199 21.03 18.64 -8.11
N TRP A 200 21.02 17.89 -7.01
CA TRP A 200 20.85 18.47 -5.66
C TRP A 200 22.05 19.31 -5.23
N ARG A 201 23.29 18.87 -5.49
CA ARG A 201 24.48 19.70 -5.24
C ARG A 201 24.47 20.98 -6.06
N GLN A 202 24.00 20.92 -7.31
CA GLN A 202 23.84 22.08 -8.18
C GLN A 202 22.70 23.01 -7.75
N SER A 203 21.64 22.50 -7.11
CA SER A 203 20.58 23.33 -6.53
C SER A 203 20.93 23.92 -5.16
N GLN A 204 21.96 23.37 -4.51
CA GLN A 204 22.55 23.87 -3.27
C GLN A 204 23.70 24.86 -3.51
N GLU A 205 24.35 24.81 -4.67
CA GLU A 205 25.29 25.85 -5.07
C GLU A 205 24.54 27.18 -5.24
N PRO A 206 24.98 28.28 -4.59
CA PRO A 206 24.42 29.58 -4.85
C PRO A 206 24.70 29.92 -6.31
N ILE A 207 23.66 29.84 -7.14
CA ILE A 207 23.67 30.34 -8.51
C ILE A 207 23.81 31.87 -8.41
N LEU A 208 25.04 32.35 -8.35
CA LEU A 208 25.40 33.73 -8.67
C LEU A 208 26.27 33.73 -9.93
N PRO A 209 25.67 33.59 -11.13
CA PRO A 209 26.10 34.44 -12.21
C PRO A 209 25.60 35.84 -11.85
N GLU A 210 26.52 36.78 -11.80
CA GLU A 210 26.25 38.22 -11.69
C GLU A 210 25.56 38.67 -12.99
N ILE A 211 24.31 38.22 -13.20
CA ILE A 211 23.47 38.71 -14.28
C ILE A 211 22.87 40.00 -13.74
N GLN A 212 23.46 41.12 -14.14
CA GLN A 212 22.83 42.43 -14.02
C GLN A 212 21.59 42.46 -14.92
N PHE A 213 20.49 41.89 -14.43
CA PHE A 213 19.18 42.18 -14.97
C PHE A 213 18.82 43.60 -14.53
N HIS A 214 18.88 44.55 -15.47
CA HIS A 214 18.09 45.77 -15.39
C HIS A 214 16.61 45.38 -15.54
N MET A 215 16.04 44.82 -14.48
CA MET A 215 14.59 44.67 -14.37
C MET A 215 14.04 46.02 -13.93
N ASP A 216 13.13 46.56 -14.72
CA ASP A 216 12.27 47.68 -14.35
C ASP A 216 11.64 47.37 -12.98
N GLU A 217 11.72 48.29 -12.02
CA GLU A 217 11.21 48.13 -10.64
C GLU A 217 9.75 47.63 -10.62
N SER A 218 8.99 47.98 -11.66
CA SER A 218 7.61 47.52 -11.89
C SER A 218 7.47 46.00 -12.10
N ALA A 219 8.42 45.36 -12.80
CA ALA A 219 8.40 43.93 -13.05
C ALA A 219 8.78 43.12 -11.80
N THR A 220 9.71 43.64 -11.00
CA THR A 220 10.17 43.00 -9.76
C THR A 220 9.06 43.00 -8.71
N SER A 221 8.27 44.09 -8.62
CA SER A 221 7.11 44.16 -7.71
C SER A 221 6.07 43.08 -8.03
N LYS A 222 5.71 42.89 -9.30
CA LYS A 222 4.71 41.88 -9.71
C LYS A 222 5.16 40.45 -9.44
N LEU A 223 6.45 40.15 -9.63
CA LEU A 223 6.98 38.83 -9.32
C LEU A 223 6.95 38.55 -7.82
N ILE A 224 7.31 39.54 -6.98
CA ILE A 224 7.23 39.41 -5.53
C ILE A 224 5.79 39.14 -5.07
N GLU A 225 4.81 39.85 -5.63
CA GLU A 225 3.39 39.61 -5.34
C GLU A 225 2.93 38.19 -5.72
N ILE A 226 3.36 37.67 -6.87
CA ILE A 226 3.04 36.30 -7.29
C ILE A 226 3.65 35.27 -6.34
N PHE A 227 4.92 35.45 -5.95
CA PHE A 227 5.58 34.55 -5.00
C PHE A 227 4.91 34.57 -3.62
N GLN A 228 4.54 35.75 -3.12
CA GLN A 228 3.80 35.88 -1.87
C GLN A 228 2.46 35.15 -1.95
N ARG A 229 1.70 35.33 -3.05
CA ARG A 229 0.42 34.63 -3.24
C ARG A 229 0.58 33.11 -3.23
N ILE A 230 1.59 32.57 -3.91
CA ILE A 230 1.88 31.12 -3.94
C ILE A 230 2.22 30.62 -2.53
N ASN A 231 3.02 31.37 -1.77
CA ASN A 231 3.37 31.01 -0.39
C ASN A 231 2.16 31.05 0.54
N ASP A 232 1.28 32.03 0.38
CA ASP A 232 0.04 32.14 1.17
C ASP A 232 -0.93 31.00 0.87
N GLU A 233 -1.09 30.64 -0.41
CA GLU A 233 -1.89 29.48 -0.83
C GLU A 233 -1.32 28.17 -0.24
N ALA A 234 -0.01 27.96 -0.34
CA ALA A 234 0.65 26.79 0.23
C ALA A 234 0.51 26.74 1.77
N ALA A 235 0.59 27.88 2.45
CA ALA A 235 0.38 27.97 3.90
C ALA A 235 -1.07 27.63 4.29
N ALA A 236 -2.06 28.07 3.50
CA ALA A 236 -3.46 27.75 3.73
C ALA A 236 -3.77 26.25 3.51
N GLU A 237 -3.18 25.64 2.49
CA GLU A 237 -3.28 24.19 2.27
C GLU A 237 -2.64 23.40 3.42
N MET A 238 -1.44 23.79 3.84
CA MET A 238 -0.75 23.16 4.97
C MET A 238 -1.55 23.27 6.27
N GLN A 239 -2.22 24.41 6.49
CA GLN A 239 -3.11 24.57 7.64
C GLN A 239 -4.35 23.66 7.55
N SER A 240 -4.91 23.48 6.35
CA SER A 240 -6.03 22.57 6.10
C SER A 240 -5.63 21.11 6.37
N ILE A 241 -4.44 20.69 5.94
CA ILE A 241 -3.88 19.36 6.21
C ILE A 241 -3.68 19.17 7.71
N ARG A 242 -3.08 20.14 8.41
CA ARG A 242 -2.90 20.08 9.88
C ARG A 242 -4.23 19.92 10.62
N SER A 243 -5.26 20.67 10.21
CA SER A 243 -6.61 20.56 10.76
C SER A 243 -7.19 19.17 10.56
N LEU A 244 -7.08 18.62 9.34
CA LEU A 244 -7.52 17.26 9.05
C LEU A 244 -6.80 16.21 9.90
N CYS A 245 -5.47 16.31 10.03
CA CYS A 245 -4.69 15.41 10.88
C CYS A 245 -5.13 15.49 12.35
N TYR A 246 -5.40 16.69 12.86
CA TYR A 246 -5.87 16.88 14.23
C TYR A 246 -7.25 16.23 14.45
N GLU A 247 -8.17 16.37 13.50
CA GLU A 247 -9.47 15.70 13.56
C GLU A 247 -9.37 14.18 13.42
N LEU A 248 -8.39 13.67 12.66
CA LEU A 248 -8.11 12.23 12.60
C LEU A 248 -7.54 11.69 13.91
N ILE A 249 -6.69 12.45 14.60
CA ILE A 249 -6.12 12.06 15.91
C ILE A 249 -7.18 12.06 17.02
N LYS A 250 -8.16 12.96 16.95
CA LYS A 250 -9.29 13.00 17.91
C LYS A 250 -10.24 11.82 17.79
N ARG A 251 -10.28 11.16 16.64
CA ARG A 251 -11.14 9.98 16.49
C ARG A 251 -10.59 8.90 17.42
N PRO A 252 -11.42 8.31 18.30
CA PRO A 252 -10.98 7.19 19.11
C PRO A 252 -10.42 6.13 18.17
N SER A 253 -9.20 5.68 18.48
CA SER A 253 -8.53 4.64 17.70
C SER A 253 -9.49 3.47 17.55
N VAL A 254 -9.74 3.06 16.30
CA VAL A 254 -10.51 1.85 16.01
C VAL A 254 -9.76 0.61 16.50
N PHE A 255 -8.44 0.73 16.68
CA PHE A 255 -7.63 -0.31 17.30
C PHE A 255 -7.82 -0.29 18.81
N THR A 256 -8.25 -1.42 19.35
CA THR A 256 -8.30 -1.62 20.80
C THR A 256 -6.88 -1.75 21.35
N LYS A 257 -6.77 -1.76 22.68
CA LYS A 257 -5.48 -2.00 23.33
C LYS A 257 -4.93 -3.38 22.95
N GLU A 258 -5.81 -4.36 22.82
CA GLU A 258 -5.50 -5.73 22.42
C GLU A 258 -4.95 -5.78 20.98
N ASP A 259 -5.54 -5.03 20.03
CA ASP A 259 -5.03 -4.94 18.67
C ASP A 259 -3.60 -4.36 18.62
N HIS A 260 -3.32 -3.39 19.49
CA HIS A 260 -1.97 -2.81 19.59
C HIS A 260 -0.97 -3.81 20.17
N GLU A 261 -1.35 -4.56 21.20
CA GLU A 261 -0.51 -5.60 21.80
C GLU A 261 -0.27 -6.76 20.83
N GLU A 262 -1.27 -7.16 20.05
CA GLU A 262 -1.13 -8.18 19.00
C GLU A 262 -0.15 -7.72 17.91
N MET A 263 -0.32 -6.50 17.40
CA MET A 263 0.60 -5.94 16.41
C MET A 263 2.03 -5.82 16.94
N THR A 264 2.23 -5.43 18.20
CA THR A 264 3.57 -5.39 18.82
C THR A 264 4.21 -6.79 18.86
N ARG A 265 3.46 -7.83 19.23
CA ARG A 265 3.96 -9.21 19.22
C ARG A 265 4.36 -9.67 17.82
N ASP A 266 3.57 -9.34 16.81
CA ASP A 266 3.88 -9.68 15.41
C ASP A 266 5.19 -9.01 14.94
N TYR A 267 5.42 -7.74 15.33
CA TYR A 267 6.66 -7.04 15.04
C TYR A 267 7.86 -7.67 15.74
N GLU A 268 7.76 -8.01 17.02
CA GLU A 268 8.83 -8.67 17.77
C GLU A 268 9.16 -10.06 17.21
N ALA A 269 8.15 -10.80 16.75
CA ALA A 269 8.36 -12.09 16.10
C ALA A 269 9.10 -11.94 14.78
N LEU A 270 8.70 -10.98 13.94
CA LEU A 270 9.38 -10.66 12.68
C LEU A 270 10.83 -10.20 12.91
N GLU A 271 11.09 -9.41 13.95
CA GLU A 271 12.44 -8.96 14.27
C GLU A 271 13.35 -10.13 14.68
N LYS A 272 12.82 -11.08 15.46
CA LYS A 272 13.55 -12.32 15.81
C LYS A 272 13.86 -13.19 14.60
N GLU A 273 12.94 -13.29 13.64
CA GLU A 273 13.16 -14.02 12.39
C GLU A 273 14.22 -13.39 11.49
N ILE A 274 14.40 -12.06 11.56
CA ILE A 274 15.40 -11.35 10.76
C ILE A 274 16.82 -11.51 11.34
N ILE A 275 16.92 -11.65 12.67
CA ILE A 275 18.21 -11.76 13.38
C ILE A 275 18.74 -13.21 13.38
N ALA A 276 17.85 -14.21 13.26
CA ALA A 276 18.19 -15.63 13.23
C ALA A 276 18.71 -16.11 11.87
#